data_AF-A0A7X4JJ87-F1
#
_entry.id   AF-A0A7X4JJ87-F1
#
_cell.length_a   1.000
_cell.length_b   1.000
_cell.length_c   1.000
_cell.angle_alpha   90.00
_cell.angle_beta   90.00
_cell.angle_gamma   90.00
#
_symmetry.space_group_name_H-M   'P 1'
#
loop_
_entity.id
_entity.type
_entity.pdbx_description
1 polymer ?
#
loop_
_entity_poly.entity_id
_entity_poly.type
_entity_poly.pdbx_seq_one_letter_code
_entity_poly.pdbx_strand_id
1 'polypeptide(L)' 'MTLQTIRFRIRPDGRVEEQVKGLKGASCQKLTAALEARLGAVVSSAPTEDHYAAVGRQRQLQTASLGQFS' A
#
# COMPACT_ATOMS: atom_id res chain seq x y z
N MET A 1 -0.30 14.40 -4.74
CA MET A 1 -0.75 13.24 -3.94
C MET A 1 -1.29 12.20 -4.91
N THR A 2 -0.93 10.92 -4.76
CA THR A 2 -1.52 9.82 -5.56
C THR A 2 -2.78 9.31 -4.89
N LEU A 3 -3.88 9.19 -5.62
CA LEU A 3 -5.13 8.64 -5.10
C LEU A 3 -4.95 7.15 -4.78
N GLN A 4 -5.33 6.74 -3.57
CA GLN A 4 -5.33 5.35 -3.14
C GLN A 4 -6.75 4.80 -3.20
N THR A 5 -6.91 3.63 -3.80
CA THR A 5 -8.24 3.00 -3.95
C THR A 5 -8.18 1.51 -3.66
N ILE A 6 -9.20 1.02 -2.98
CA ILE A 6 -9.47 -0.40 -2.83
C ILE A 6 -10.83 -0.66 -3.49
N ARG A 7 -10.87 -1.54 -4.48
CA ARG A 7 -12.09 -1.93 -5.19
C ARG A 7 -12.44 -3.37 -4.85
N PHE A 8 -13.68 -3.58 -4.44
CA PHE A 8 -14.25 -4.91 -4.22
C PHE A 8 -15.23 -5.25 -5.33
N ARG A 9 -15.10 -6.46 -5.89
CA ARG A 9 -16.10 -7.06 -6.77
C ARG A 9 -16.64 -8.32 -6.11
N ILE A 10 -17.92 -8.29 -5.75
CA ILE A 10 -18.64 -9.43 -5.17
C ILE A 10 -19.28 -10.19 -6.34
N ARG A 11 -18.89 -11.45 -6.52
CA ARG A 11 -19.44 -12.32 -7.56
C ARG A 11 -20.72 -13.02 -7.06
N PRO A 12 -21.64 -13.43 -7.94
CA PRO A 12 -22.86 -14.15 -7.54
C PRO A 12 -22.59 -15.49 -6.85
N ASP A 13 -21.40 -16.08 -7.07
CA ASP A 13 -20.93 -17.30 -6.40
C ASP A 13 -20.40 -17.05 -4.97
N GLY A 14 -20.55 -15.82 -4.46
CA GLY A 14 -20.12 -15.42 -3.12
C GLY A 14 -18.63 -15.10 -3.00
N ARG A 15 -17.83 -15.26 -4.07
CA ARG A 15 -16.40 -14.91 -4.02
C ARG A 15 -16.20 -13.41 -4.14
N VAL A 16 -15.23 -12.89 -3.39
CA VAL A 16 -14.84 -11.48 -3.39
C VAL A 16 -13.49 -11.33 -4.09
N GLU A 17 -13.41 -10.40 -5.03
CA GLU A 17 -12.14 -9.97 -5.63
C GLU A 17 -11.78 -8.59 -5.09
N GLU A 18 -10.54 -8.45 -4.64
CA GLU A 18 -9.97 -7.19 -4.17
C GLU A 18 -8.93 -6.66 -5.18
N GLN A 19 -8.98 -5.37 -5.45
CA GLN A 19 -7.96 -4.67 -6.23
C GLN A 19 -7.51 -3.40 -5.52
N VAL A 20 -6.22 -3.33 -5.22
CA VAL A 20 -5.56 -2.18 -4.59
C VAL A 20 -4.77 -1.38 -5.63
N LYS A 21 -4.92 -0.06 -5.64
CA LYS A 21 -4.14 0.87 -6.50
C LYS A 21 -3.62 2.07 -5.71
N GLY A 22 -2.46 2.58 -6.10
CA GLY A 22 -1.84 3.78 -5.52
C GLY A 22 -1.03 3.52 -4.25
N LEU A 23 -0.81 2.25 -3.89
CA LEU A 23 -0.05 1.83 -2.70
C LEU A 23 1.23 1.12 -3.12
N LYS A 24 2.37 1.78 -2.92
CA LYS A 24 3.68 1.27 -3.34
C LYS A 24 4.23 0.22 -2.37
N GLY A 25 4.91 -0.78 -2.91
CA GLY A 25 5.60 -1.80 -2.14
C GLY A 25 4.66 -2.80 -1.45
N ALA A 26 5.19 -3.46 -0.42
CA ALA A 26 4.47 -4.46 0.39
C ALA A 26 3.45 -3.86 1.38
N SER A 27 3.28 -2.54 1.40
CA SER A 27 2.38 -1.86 2.34
C SER A 27 0.90 -2.22 2.10
N CYS A 28 0.53 -2.58 0.86
CA CYS A 28 -0.82 -2.99 0.53
C CYS A 28 -1.27 -4.23 1.32
N GLN A 29 -0.39 -5.22 1.52
CA GLN A 29 -0.72 -6.47 2.21
C GLN A 29 -1.07 -6.25 3.68
N LYS A 30 -0.35 -5.35 4.37
CA LYS A 30 -0.67 -5.00 5.76
C LYS A 30 -1.99 -4.24 5.87
N LEU A 31 -2.27 -3.40 4.88
CA LEU A 31 -3.48 -2.59 4.85
C LEU A 31 -4.74 -3.46 4.66
N THR A 32 -4.66 -4.49 3.84
CA THR A 32 -5.81 -5.35 3.48
C THR A 32 -6.00 -6.54 4.41
N ALA A 33 -4.97 -6.94 5.18
CA ALA A 33 -5.03 -8.11 6.08
C ALA A 33 -6.26 -8.15 7.00
N ALA A 34 -6.65 -7.02 7.60
CA ALA A 34 -7.81 -6.96 8.48
C ALA A 34 -9.15 -7.09 7.71
N LEU A 35 -9.20 -6.66 6.45
CA LEU A 35 -10.36 -6.82 5.57
C LEU A 35 -10.46 -8.26 5.09
N GLU A 36 -9.35 -8.84 4.61
CA GLU A 36 -9.25 -10.24 4.19
C GLU A 36 -9.72 -11.17 5.31
N ALA A 37 -9.25 -10.99 6.54
CA ALA A 37 -9.67 -11.78 7.70
C ALA A 37 -11.20 -11.76 7.96
N ARG A 38 -11.89 -10.70 7.55
CA ARG A 38 -13.35 -10.56 7.69
C ARG A 38 -14.11 -11.09 6.47
N LEU A 39 -13.50 -11.08 5.30
CA LEU A 39 -14.09 -11.54 4.04
C LEU A 39 -13.94 -13.05 3.85
N GLY A 40 -12.86 -13.66 4.37
CA GLY A 40 -12.61 -15.10 4.33
C GLY A 40 -11.16 -15.44 4.02
N ALA A 41 -10.92 -16.68 3.55
CA ALA A 41 -9.59 -17.10 3.16
C ALA A 41 -9.20 -16.57 1.76
N VAL A 42 -7.98 -16.08 1.61
CA VAL A 42 -7.41 -15.71 0.31
C VAL A 42 -7.12 -16.97 -0.49
N VAL A 43 -7.79 -17.11 -1.64
CA VAL A 43 -7.60 -18.27 -2.53
C VAL A 43 -6.51 -18.04 -3.58
N SER A 44 -6.23 -16.78 -3.92
CA SER A 44 -5.21 -16.39 -4.90
C SER A 44 -4.87 -14.91 -4.76
N SER A 45 -3.61 -14.56 -4.95
CA SER A 45 -3.14 -13.15 -4.97
C SER A 45 -2.16 -12.94 -6.12
N ALA A 46 -2.23 -11.78 -6.77
CA ALA A 46 -1.28 -11.37 -7.80
C ALA A 46 -0.77 -9.93 -7.52
N PRO A 47 0.55 -9.70 -7.50
CA PRO A 47 1.10 -8.36 -7.31
C PRO A 47 0.80 -7.47 -8.53
N THR A 48 0.70 -6.16 -8.28
CA THR A 48 0.55 -5.13 -9.32
C THR A 48 1.87 -4.39 -9.52
N GLU A 49 1.96 -3.54 -10.55
CA GLU A 49 3.12 -2.66 -10.75
C GLU A 49 3.45 -1.81 -9.50
N ASP A 50 2.43 -1.35 -8.78
CA ASP A 50 2.60 -0.59 -7.54
C ASP A 50 3.34 -1.43 -6.47
N HIS A 51 3.14 -2.75 -6.43
CA HIS A 51 3.84 -3.63 -5.50
C HIS A 51 5.36 -3.61 -5.71
N TYR A 52 5.80 -3.50 -6.97
CA TYR A 52 7.22 -3.45 -7.33
C TYR A 52 7.80 -2.04 -7.33
N ALA A 53 6.97 -1.00 -7.21
CA ALA A 53 7.41 0.38 -7.16
C ALA A 53 8.18 0.69 -5.87
N ALA A 54 9.33 1.35 -6.02
CA ALA A 54 10.17 1.74 -4.88
C ALA A 54 9.43 2.72 -3.95
N VAL A 55 9.47 2.43 -2.65
CA VAL A 55 9.05 3.36 -1.60
C VAL A 55 10.17 4.39 -1.46
N GLY A 56 9.95 5.60 -1.98
CA GLY A 56 10.92 6.68 -1.93
C GLY A 56 11.31 6.98 -0.48
N ARG A 57 12.58 6.78 -0.13
CA ARG A 57 13.14 7.15 1.18
C ARG A 57 13.27 8.68 1.21
N GLN A 58 12.40 9.37 1.92
CA GLN A 58 12.59 10.81 2.18
C GLN A 58 13.86 10.97 3.02
N ARG A 59 14.98 11.31 2.37
CA ARG A 59 16.18 11.81 3.06
C ARG A 59 15.80 13.15 3.66
N GLN A 60 15.58 13.17 4.97
CA GLN A 60 15.47 14.40 5.74
C GLN A 60 16.86 15.05 5.73
N LEU A 61 17.07 16.01 4.81
CA LEU A 61 18.26 16.83 4.78
C LEU A 61 18.22 17.74 6.01
N GLN A 62 18.83 17.29 7.12
CA GLN A 62 19.13 18.15 8.25
C GLN A 62 20.24 19.12 7.82
N THR A 63 19.84 20.31 7.39
CA THR A 63 20.76 21.42 7.20
C THR A 63 21.28 21.81 8.58
N ALA A 64 22.47 21.34 8.94
CA ALA A 64 23.16 21.80 10.14
C ALA A 64 23.42 23.30 10.01
N SER A 65 22.74 24.08 10.84
CA SER A 65 22.93 25.52 11.01
C SER A 65 24.35 25.77 11.54
N LEU A 66 25.28 26.13 10.66
CA LEU A 66 26.54 26.77 11.03
C LEU A 66 26.23 28.17 11.55
N GLY A 67 26.15 28.31 12.86
CA GLY A 67 25.82 29.58 13.49
C GLY A 67 26.07 29.57 14.99
N GLN A 68 27.32 29.55 15.41
CA GLN A 68 27.72 30.09 16.71
C GLN A 68 29.18 30.56 16.64
N PHE A 69 29.33 31.77 16.10
CA PHE A 69 30.45 32.64 16.47
C PHE A 69 30.14 33.20 17.87
N SER A 70 31.02 32.94 18.84
CA SER A 70 31.42 33.85 19.93
C SER A 70 32.64 33.26 20.63
#